data_AF-A0A4V3I4L1-F1
#
_entry.id   AF-A0A4V3I4L1-F1
#
_cell.length_a   1.000
_cell.length_b   1.000
_cell.length_c   1.000
_cell.angle_alpha   90.00
_cell.angle_beta   90.00
_cell.angle_gamma   90.00
#
_symmetry.space_group_name_H-M   'P 1'
#
loop_
_entity.id
_entity.type
_entity.pdbx_description
1 polymer ?
#
loop_
_entity_poly.entity_id
_entity_poly.type
_entity_poly.pdbx_seq_one_letter_code
_entity_poly.pdbx_strand_id
1 'polypeptide(L)'
;MALTVDNAWVALGSSISVSILNGGPPGIIYGLLVAVFYYSLIGLSLSEVWINFYGWMFSLASLMQISSNVAVSMYAVYHLDNYVSKPFHVYIGYILILWSSAIFLIFGNRYVPHTQHVGTFFVLVGGVVTIIVLAAMPTRHASNHFVWASFNENNATGWPGEVAFLLGVLNGAFTIGTPDSVTHMAEEMPQPRKDLLKAIMLQILLGFVFAFCFAVALSYAIADMTALQGGFNTFPLTNIYVQATTNTSGIRSLVAAFGLLFIMLGCTLTCCVGLTLT
;
A
#
# COMPACT_ATOMS: atom_id res chain seq x y z
N MET A 1 6.93 16.89 -6.75
CA MET A 1 7.62 16.00 -5.80
C MET A 1 6.71 15.50 -4.68
N ALA A 2 6.04 16.36 -3.90
CA ALA A 2 5.15 15.90 -2.81
C ALA A 2 4.10 14.84 -3.24
N LEU A 3 3.46 15.04 -4.40
CA LEU A 3 2.43 14.14 -4.95
C LEU A 3 2.93 12.73 -5.32
N THR A 4 4.23 12.51 -5.53
CA THR A 4 4.78 11.18 -5.83
C THR A 4 5.03 10.34 -4.60
N VAL A 5 5.06 10.96 -3.43
CA VAL A 5 5.34 10.29 -2.16
C VAL A 5 4.08 9.59 -1.63
N ASP A 6 2.90 10.06 -2.04
CA ASP A 6 1.63 9.52 -1.54
C ASP A 6 1.20 8.26 -2.28
N ASN A 7 1.90 7.16 -1.96
CA ASN A 7 1.65 5.83 -2.48
C ASN A 7 0.58 5.09 -1.66
N ALA A 8 -0.47 5.80 -1.24
CA ALA A 8 -1.40 5.34 -0.22
C ALA A 8 -2.07 4.00 -0.56
N TRP A 9 -2.55 3.84 -1.79
CA TRP A 9 -3.21 2.59 -2.19
C TRP A 9 -2.26 1.38 -2.17
N VAL A 10 -0.97 1.58 -2.47
CA VAL A 10 0.05 0.52 -2.38
C VAL A 10 0.39 0.21 -0.93
N ALA A 11 0.50 1.24 -0.09
CA ALA A 11 0.70 1.08 1.35
C ALA A 11 -0.44 0.24 1.94
N LEU A 12 -1.70 0.60 1.66
CA LEU A 12 -2.89 -0.14 2.09
C LEU A 12 -2.88 -1.61 1.61
N GLY A 13 -2.55 -1.85 0.35
CA GLY A 13 -2.48 -3.19 -0.22
C GLY A 13 -1.44 -4.08 0.48
N SER A 14 -0.33 -3.48 0.93
CA SER A 14 0.77 -4.21 1.55
C SER A 14 0.51 -4.61 3.00
N SER A 15 -0.19 -3.76 3.74
CA SER A 15 -0.50 -3.91 5.16
C SER A 15 -1.81 -4.67 5.40
N ILE A 16 -2.47 -5.12 4.33
CA ILE A 16 -3.76 -5.80 4.39
C ILE A 16 -3.73 -7.10 5.21
N SER A 17 -2.57 -7.73 5.35
CA SER A 17 -2.37 -8.91 6.19
C SER A 17 -2.80 -8.70 7.64
N VAL A 18 -2.55 -7.51 8.18
CA VAL A 18 -2.94 -7.16 9.54
C VAL A 18 -4.44 -6.86 9.61
N SER A 19 -4.98 -6.12 8.64
CA SER A 19 -6.38 -5.73 8.66
C SER A 19 -7.36 -6.88 8.37
N ILE A 20 -6.95 -7.88 7.58
CA ILE A 20 -7.77 -9.08 7.34
C ILE A 20 -7.99 -9.86 8.64
N LEU A 21 -7.01 -9.83 9.56
CA LEU A 21 -7.14 -10.45 10.88
C LEU A 21 -7.98 -9.58 11.84
N ASN A 22 -7.84 -8.26 11.72
CA ASN A 22 -8.50 -7.25 12.57
C ASN A 22 -9.90 -6.87 12.06
N GLY A 23 -10.76 -7.85 11.78
CA GLY A 23 -12.16 -7.62 11.39
C GLY A 23 -12.41 -7.47 9.89
N GLY A 24 -11.44 -7.83 9.04
CA GLY A 24 -11.65 -8.03 7.62
C GLY A 24 -11.89 -6.74 6.81
N PRO A 25 -12.68 -6.81 5.73
CA PRO A 25 -12.96 -5.66 4.85
C PRO A 25 -13.53 -4.43 5.56
N PRO A 26 -14.49 -4.56 6.51
CA PRO A 26 -14.96 -3.41 7.28
C PRO A 26 -13.85 -2.73 8.09
N GLY A 27 -12.92 -3.52 8.66
CA GLY A 27 -11.78 -2.99 9.42
C GLY A 27 -10.83 -2.14 8.56
N ILE A 28 -10.64 -2.53 7.29
CA ILE A 28 -9.84 -1.76 6.33
C ILE A 28 -10.52 -0.41 6.04
N ILE A 29 -11.81 -0.44 5.68
CA ILE A 29 -12.53 0.75 5.20
C ILE A 29 -12.76 1.75 6.35
N TYR A 30 -13.31 1.30 7.47
CA TYR A 30 -13.58 2.18 8.61
C TYR A 30 -12.29 2.62 9.32
N GLY A 31 -11.27 1.75 9.36
CA GLY A 31 -9.94 2.10 9.86
C GLY A 31 -9.32 3.24 9.06
N LEU A 32 -9.43 3.20 7.72
CA LEU A 32 -8.99 4.28 6.83
C LEU A 32 -9.76 5.58 7.10
N LEU A 33 -11.09 5.54 7.21
CA LEU A 33 -11.92 6.73 7.45
C LEU A 33 -11.54 7.43 8.76
N VAL A 34 -11.37 6.67 9.84
CA VAL A 34 -10.96 7.20 11.14
C VAL A 34 -9.55 7.77 11.08
N ALA A 35 -8.61 7.08 10.41
CA ALA A 35 -7.27 7.59 10.24
C ALA A 35 -7.25 8.93 9.50
N VAL A 36 -7.99 9.07 8.40
CA VAL A 36 -8.08 10.34 7.64
C VAL A 36 -8.59 11.48 8.49
N PHE A 37 -9.60 11.22 9.32
CA PHE A 37 -10.12 12.23 10.24
C PHE A 37 -9.02 12.74 11.19
N TYR A 38 -8.29 11.83 11.85
CA TYR A 38 -7.21 12.24 12.77
C TYR A 38 -6.01 12.86 12.05
N TYR A 39 -5.58 12.33 10.90
CA TYR A 39 -4.50 12.91 10.10
C TYR A 39 -4.84 14.29 9.56
N SER A 40 -6.11 14.55 9.24
CA SER A 40 -6.57 15.89 8.84
C SER A 40 -6.42 16.88 10.01
N LEU A 41 -6.73 16.46 11.23
CA LEU A 41 -6.54 17.31 12.43
C LEU A 41 -5.05 17.56 12.71
N ILE A 42 -4.21 16.54 12.58
CA ILE A 42 -2.77 16.63 12.81
C ILE A 42 -2.07 17.48 11.73
N GLY A 43 -2.47 17.31 10.46
CA GLY A 43 -1.98 18.12 9.35
C GLY A 43 -2.35 19.60 9.51
N LEU A 44 -3.54 19.90 10.06
CA LEU A 44 -3.94 21.26 10.38
C LEU A 44 -3.17 21.86 11.56
N SER A 45 -2.75 21.05 12.54
CA SER A 45 -1.99 21.53 13.70
C SER A 45 -0.49 21.67 13.45
N LEU A 46 0.04 21.18 12.33
CA LEU A 46 1.48 21.16 12.00
C LEU A 46 2.36 20.58 13.13
N SER A 47 1.80 19.73 13.99
CA SER A 47 2.43 19.31 15.25
C SER A 47 3.53 18.25 15.08
N GLU A 48 3.74 17.73 13.88
CA GLU A 48 4.58 16.53 13.62
C GLU A 48 6.09 16.77 13.52
N VAL A 49 6.58 17.99 13.75
CA VAL A 49 7.97 18.36 13.42
C VAL A 49 9.05 17.64 14.26
N TRP A 50 8.69 16.95 15.35
CA TRP A 50 9.66 16.45 16.35
C TRP A 50 10.12 14.99 16.20
N ILE A 51 9.41 14.10 15.50
CA ILE A 51 9.76 12.65 15.37
C ILE A 51 10.41 12.31 14.01
N ASN A 52 10.75 13.34 13.25
CA ASN A 52 11.01 13.27 11.82
C ASN A 52 12.11 12.24 11.42
N PHE A 53 13.25 12.25 12.13
CA PHE A 53 14.38 11.35 11.85
C PHE A 53 14.00 9.85 11.92
N TYR A 54 13.27 9.44 12.96
CA TYR A 54 12.84 8.05 13.11
C TYR A 54 11.73 7.69 12.13
N GLY A 55 10.84 8.64 11.81
CA GLY A 55 9.78 8.47 10.82
C GLY A 55 10.33 8.12 9.44
N TRP A 56 11.36 8.85 9.00
CA TRP A 56 12.04 8.56 7.73
C TRP A 56 12.68 7.16 7.71
N MET A 57 13.43 6.78 8.76
CA MET A 57 14.06 5.46 8.84
C MET A 57 13.05 4.31 8.79
N PHE A 58 11.94 4.43 9.53
CA PHE A 58 10.88 3.41 9.53
C PHE A 58 10.12 3.37 8.21
N SER A 59 9.92 4.52 7.56
CA SER A 59 9.30 4.59 6.23
C SER A 59 10.16 3.89 5.19
N LEU A 60 11.47 4.15 5.17
CA LEU A 60 12.41 3.47 4.29
C LEU A 60 12.38 1.95 4.51
N ALA A 61 12.49 1.51 5.76
CA ALA A 61 12.46 0.09 6.10
C ALA A 61 11.15 -0.58 5.64
N SER A 62 10.00 0.08 5.86
CA SER A 62 8.70 -0.44 5.45
C SER A 62 8.60 -0.59 3.92
N LEU A 63 9.05 0.39 3.14
CA LEU A 63 8.94 0.33 1.67
C LEU A 63 9.89 -0.67 1.03
N MET A 64 11.08 -0.86 1.59
CA MET A 64 12.00 -1.93 1.19
C MET A 64 11.37 -3.30 1.46
N GLN A 65 10.71 -3.46 2.61
CA GLN A 65 9.98 -4.67 2.97
C GLN A 65 8.79 -4.94 2.03
N ILE A 66 8.03 -3.90 1.65
CA ILE A 66 6.93 -4.03 0.69
C ILE A 66 7.45 -4.43 -0.69
N SER A 67 8.45 -3.70 -1.21
CA SER A 67 9.04 -3.97 -2.53
C SER A 67 9.56 -5.40 -2.63
N SER A 68 10.21 -5.90 -1.56
CA SER A 68 10.71 -7.27 -1.56
C SER A 68 9.60 -8.31 -1.51
N ASN A 69 8.51 -8.07 -0.77
CA ASN A 69 7.36 -8.97 -0.76
C ASN A 69 6.70 -9.05 -2.15
N VAL A 70 6.57 -7.92 -2.82
CA VAL A 70 6.02 -7.85 -4.19
C VAL A 70 6.93 -8.60 -5.17
N ALA A 71 8.25 -8.38 -5.12
CA ALA A 71 9.20 -9.05 -6.00
C ALA A 71 9.20 -10.58 -5.83
N VAL A 72 9.19 -11.08 -4.57
CA VAL A 72 9.08 -12.52 -4.29
C VAL A 72 7.71 -13.06 -4.73
N SER A 73 6.64 -12.30 -4.51
CA SER A 73 5.29 -12.67 -4.93
C SER A 73 5.15 -12.81 -6.45
N MET A 74 5.81 -11.93 -7.21
CA MET A 74 5.81 -12.01 -8.68
C MET A 74 6.40 -13.34 -9.19
N TYR A 75 7.46 -13.84 -8.54
CA TYR A 75 8.00 -15.16 -8.84
C TYR A 75 7.07 -16.28 -8.39
N ALA A 76 6.47 -16.13 -7.20
CA ALA A 76 5.55 -17.11 -6.62
C ALA A 76 4.29 -17.32 -7.49
N VAL A 77 3.76 -16.28 -8.13
CA VAL A 77 2.59 -16.38 -9.03
C VAL A 77 2.81 -17.39 -10.17
N TYR A 78 4.01 -17.49 -10.72
CA TYR A 78 4.31 -18.46 -11.79
C TYR A 78 4.63 -19.87 -11.28
N HIS A 79 4.89 -20.04 -9.98
CA HIS A 79 5.31 -21.32 -9.37
C HIS A 79 4.42 -21.71 -8.19
N LEU A 80 3.13 -21.35 -8.24
CA LEU A 80 2.16 -21.54 -7.16
C LEU A 80 2.12 -22.97 -6.58
N ASP A 81 2.36 -23.98 -7.43
CA ASP A 81 2.24 -25.39 -7.02
C ASP A 81 3.48 -25.94 -6.31
N ASN A 82 4.66 -25.34 -6.54
CA ASN A 82 5.96 -25.88 -6.08
C ASN A 82 6.76 -24.92 -5.20
N TYR A 83 6.36 -23.64 -5.11
CA TYR A 83 7.11 -22.61 -4.41
C TYR A 83 6.34 -22.04 -3.22
N VAL A 84 6.92 -22.22 -2.03
CA VAL A 84 6.44 -21.59 -0.80
C VAL A 84 7.38 -20.44 -0.44
N SER A 85 6.82 -19.23 -0.36
CA SER A 85 7.57 -18.05 0.08
C SER A 85 8.03 -18.25 1.53
N LYS A 86 9.35 -18.13 1.76
CA LYS A 86 9.96 -18.17 3.09
C LYS A 86 10.42 -16.77 3.48
N PRO A 87 10.41 -16.41 4.78
CA PRO A 87 10.90 -15.11 5.24
C PRO A 87 12.31 -14.76 4.74
N PHE A 88 13.18 -15.77 4.60
CA PHE A 88 14.54 -15.57 4.10
C PHE A 88 14.60 -15.11 2.63
N HIS A 89 13.67 -15.52 1.76
CA HIS A 89 13.61 -15.05 0.38
C HIS A 89 13.30 -13.55 0.33
N VAL A 90 12.39 -13.11 1.22
CA VAL A 90 12.03 -11.70 1.37
C VAL A 90 13.17 -10.90 1.99
N TYR A 91 13.94 -11.49 2.92
CA TYR A 91 15.12 -10.83 3.47
C TYR A 91 16.22 -10.62 2.42
N ILE A 92 16.48 -11.60 1.56
CA ILE A 92 17.45 -11.43 0.46
C ILE A 92 16.97 -10.34 -0.52
N GLY A 93 15.70 -10.37 -0.91
CA GLY A 93 15.14 -9.34 -1.78
C GLY A 93 15.24 -7.94 -1.17
N TYR A 94 15.01 -7.81 0.13
CA TYR A 94 15.19 -6.56 0.88
C TYR A 94 16.62 -6.03 0.72
N ILE A 95 17.64 -6.87 0.97
CA ILE A 95 19.05 -6.48 0.84
C ILE A 95 19.35 -6.06 -0.60
N LEU A 96 18.91 -6.84 -1.59
CA LEU A 96 19.17 -6.54 -3.00
C LEU A 96 18.55 -5.21 -3.43
N ILE A 97 17.30 -4.95 -3.03
CA ILE A 97 16.60 -3.70 -3.36
C ILE A 97 17.29 -2.51 -2.68
N LEU A 98 17.68 -2.65 -1.42
CA LEU A 98 18.40 -1.63 -0.67
C LEU A 98 19.72 -1.26 -1.37
N TRP A 99 20.57 -2.26 -1.66
CA TRP A 99 21.85 -2.04 -2.34
C TRP A 99 21.66 -1.51 -3.76
N SER A 100 20.67 -2.00 -4.50
CA SER A 100 20.36 -1.49 -5.85
C SER A 100 19.94 -0.03 -5.83
N SER A 101 19.14 0.38 -4.82
CA SER A 101 18.73 1.77 -4.63
C SER A 101 19.94 2.63 -4.28
N ALA A 102 20.80 2.19 -3.35
CA ALA A 102 22.02 2.91 -3.00
C ALA A 102 22.98 3.08 -4.19
N ILE A 103 23.21 2.02 -4.98
CA ILE A 103 24.05 2.06 -6.19
C ILE A 103 23.45 3.03 -7.21
N PHE A 104 22.14 2.96 -7.46
CA PHE A 104 21.46 3.86 -8.38
C PHE A 104 21.63 5.34 -7.98
N LEU A 105 21.63 5.64 -6.68
CA LEU A 105 21.86 7.01 -6.21
C LEU A 105 23.31 7.46 -6.36
N ILE A 106 24.28 6.60 -6.04
CA ILE A 106 25.71 6.94 -6.16
C ILE A 106 26.10 7.21 -7.62
N PHE A 107 25.65 6.36 -8.55
CA PHE A 107 26.07 6.45 -9.95
C PHE A 107 25.06 7.15 -10.87
N GLY A 108 23.80 7.26 -10.46
CA GLY A 108 22.67 7.69 -11.28
C GLY A 108 22.02 9.00 -10.83
N ASN A 109 22.74 9.85 -10.09
CA ASN A 109 22.20 11.11 -9.56
C ASN A 109 21.48 11.98 -10.62
N ARG A 110 21.95 11.98 -11.87
CA ARG A 110 21.30 12.70 -12.98
C ARG A 110 19.88 12.20 -13.31
N TYR A 111 19.58 10.94 -13.05
CA TYR A 111 18.30 10.30 -13.39
C TYR A 111 17.27 10.38 -12.25
N VAL A 112 17.67 10.82 -11.06
CA VAL A 112 16.81 10.98 -9.88
C VAL A 112 15.54 11.82 -10.16
N PRO A 113 15.59 12.96 -10.86
CA PRO A 113 14.37 13.71 -11.17
C PRO A 113 13.41 12.92 -12.09
N HIS A 114 13.97 12.04 -12.93
CA HIS A 114 13.18 11.25 -13.87
C HIS A 114 12.42 10.11 -13.18
N THR A 115 13.01 9.51 -12.13
CA THR A 115 12.34 8.44 -11.38
C THR A 115 11.07 8.93 -10.69
N GLN A 116 11.00 10.22 -10.34
CA GLN A 116 9.80 10.83 -9.76
C GLN A 116 8.68 10.99 -10.79
N HIS A 117 8.98 11.41 -12.01
CA HIS A 117 7.98 11.46 -13.08
C HIS A 117 7.44 10.06 -13.40
N VAL A 118 8.32 9.06 -13.45
CA VAL A 118 7.94 7.65 -13.63
C VAL A 118 7.09 7.15 -12.46
N GLY A 119 7.47 7.47 -11.22
CA GLY A 119 6.70 7.13 -10.03
C GLY A 119 5.29 7.74 -10.05
N THR A 120 5.17 9.01 -10.45
CA THR A 120 3.86 9.67 -10.62
C THR A 120 2.98 8.90 -11.59
N PHE A 121 3.55 8.47 -12.73
CA PHE A 121 2.85 7.71 -13.74
C PHE A 121 2.34 6.37 -13.18
N PHE A 122 3.19 5.62 -12.50
CA PHE A 122 2.80 4.34 -11.89
C PHE A 122 1.73 4.51 -10.80
N VAL A 123 1.87 5.50 -9.92
CA VAL A 123 0.90 5.73 -8.83
C VAL A 123 -0.47 6.12 -9.38
N LEU A 124 -0.53 7.09 -10.30
CA LEU A 124 -1.79 7.60 -10.83
C LEU A 124 -2.42 6.63 -11.84
N VAL A 125 -1.70 6.30 -12.91
CA VAL A 125 -2.24 5.45 -13.99
C VAL A 125 -2.33 4.02 -13.51
N GLY A 126 -1.29 3.50 -12.87
CA GLY A 126 -1.26 2.14 -12.35
C GLY A 126 -2.27 1.91 -11.22
N GLY A 127 -2.47 2.91 -10.34
CA GLY A 127 -3.52 2.87 -9.32
C GLY A 127 -4.92 2.76 -9.94
N VAL A 128 -5.25 3.63 -10.91
CA VAL A 128 -6.54 3.58 -11.63
C VAL A 128 -6.73 2.25 -12.34
N VAL A 129 -5.70 1.75 -13.04
CA VAL A 129 -5.76 0.46 -13.74
C VAL A 129 -6.00 -0.69 -12.75
N THR A 130 -5.30 -0.68 -11.62
CA THR A 130 -5.45 -1.72 -10.59
C THR A 130 -6.87 -1.72 -10.01
N ILE A 131 -7.43 -0.54 -9.72
CA ILE A 131 -8.81 -0.40 -9.23
C ILE A 131 -9.80 -0.92 -10.27
N ILE A 132 -9.65 -0.55 -11.55
CA ILE A 132 -10.55 -1.00 -12.63
C ILE A 132 -10.49 -2.53 -12.77
N VAL A 133 -9.29 -3.11 -12.77
CA VAL A 133 -9.14 -4.57 -12.89
C VAL A 133 -9.79 -5.28 -11.71
N LEU A 134 -9.57 -4.81 -10.48
CA LEU A 134 -10.20 -5.38 -9.29
C LEU A 134 -11.72 -5.20 -9.27
N ALA A 135 -12.25 -4.13 -9.86
CA ALA A 135 -13.70 -3.93 -9.95
C ALA A 135 -14.34 -4.79 -11.05
N ALA A 136 -13.67 -4.96 -12.19
CA ALA A 136 -14.28 -5.52 -13.41
C ALA A 136 -13.94 -7.00 -13.69
N MET A 137 -12.77 -7.50 -13.29
CA MET A 137 -12.37 -8.89 -13.57
C MET A 137 -12.99 -9.95 -12.64
N PRO A 138 -13.29 -9.69 -11.35
CA PRO A 138 -13.86 -10.74 -10.50
C PRO A 138 -15.17 -11.27 -11.07
N THR A 139 -15.25 -12.60 -11.18
CA THR A 139 -16.45 -13.29 -11.67
C THR A 139 -17.56 -13.36 -10.62
N ARG A 140 -17.19 -13.21 -9.34
CA ARG A 140 -18.10 -13.08 -8.21
C ARG A 140 -17.61 -11.95 -7.31
N HIS A 141 -18.48 -10.99 -7.06
CA HIS A 141 -18.24 -9.95 -6.07
C HIS A 141 -18.76 -10.38 -4.70
N ALA A 142 -18.05 -10.00 -3.65
CA ALA A 142 -18.48 -10.25 -2.28
C ALA A 142 -19.80 -9.53 -1.96
N SER A 143 -20.54 -10.03 -0.97
CA SER A 143 -21.83 -9.46 -0.59
C SER A 143 -21.65 -8.11 0.14
N ASN A 144 -22.66 -7.23 0.04
CA ASN A 144 -22.64 -5.96 0.78
C ASN A 144 -22.51 -6.17 2.30
N HIS A 145 -23.07 -7.25 2.84
CA HIS A 145 -22.91 -7.59 4.24
C HIS A 145 -21.44 -7.89 4.59
N PHE A 146 -20.76 -8.67 3.75
CA PHE A 146 -19.36 -9.00 3.94
C PHE A 146 -18.43 -7.79 3.87
N VAL A 147 -18.73 -6.83 2.99
CA VAL A 147 -17.86 -5.64 2.84
C VAL A 147 -18.08 -4.63 3.98
N TRP A 148 -19.31 -4.44 4.43
CA TRP A 148 -19.67 -3.31 5.31
C TRP A 148 -20.04 -3.69 6.74
N ALA A 149 -20.45 -4.93 7.01
CA ALA A 149 -21.08 -5.32 8.28
C ALA A 149 -20.47 -6.56 8.96
N SER A 150 -19.63 -7.35 8.29
CA SER A 150 -19.11 -8.61 8.84
C SER A 150 -17.89 -8.45 9.78
N PHE A 151 -17.73 -7.31 10.46
CA PHE A 151 -16.56 -7.04 11.30
C PHE A 151 -16.41 -8.05 12.44
N ASN A 152 -17.51 -8.35 13.14
CA ASN A 152 -17.51 -9.29 14.26
C ASN A 152 -17.29 -10.74 13.82
N GLU A 153 -17.73 -11.10 12.62
CA GLU A 153 -17.60 -12.46 12.04
C GLU A 153 -16.17 -12.74 11.60
N ASN A 154 -15.46 -11.70 11.17
CA ASN A 154 -14.14 -11.77 10.56
C ASN A 154 -12.99 -11.42 11.52
N ASN A 155 -13.28 -11.15 12.78
CA ASN A 155 -12.26 -10.84 13.78
C ASN A 155 -11.56 -12.13 14.27
N ALA A 156 -10.38 -12.40 13.74
CA ALA A 156 -9.57 -13.57 14.08
C ALA A 156 -8.53 -13.28 15.20
N THR A 157 -8.48 -12.07 15.74
CA THR A 157 -7.46 -11.66 16.71
C THR A 157 -7.66 -12.26 18.11
N GLY A 158 -8.90 -12.64 18.46
CA GLY A 158 -9.29 -13.03 19.81
C GLY A 158 -9.45 -11.86 20.78
N TRP A 159 -9.25 -10.62 20.34
CA TRP A 159 -9.45 -9.42 21.16
C TRP A 159 -10.90 -8.90 21.06
N PRO A 160 -11.38 -8.15 22.07
CA PRO A 160 -12.64 -7.41 21.96
C PRO A 160 -12.64 -6.53 20.71
N GLY A 161 -13.80 -6.42 20.05
CA GLY A 161 -13.93 -5.76 18.75
C GLY A 161 -13.38 -4.32 18.72
N GLU A 162 -13.47 -3.61 19.84
CA GLU A 162 -12.93 -2.26 20.01
C GLU A 162 -11.40 -2.20 19.89
N VAL A 163 -10.70 -3.14 20.53
CA VAL A 163 -9.23 -3.19 20.47
C VAL A 163 -8.78 -3.66 19.09
N ALA A 164 -9.46 -4.66 18.52
CA ALA A 164 -9.21 -5.09 17.15
C ALA A 164 -9.42 -3.93 16.15
N PHE A 165 -10.44 -3.09 16.37
CA PHE A 165 -10.69 -1.91 15.55
C PHE A 165 -9.55 -0.88 15.66
N LEU A 166 -9.08 -0.58 16.87
CA LEU A 166 -7.94 0.33 17.07
C LEU A 166 -6.65 -0.18 16.39
N LEU A 167 -6.41 -1.49 16.41
CA LEU A 167 -5.31 -2.11 15.67
C LEU A 167 -5.48 -1.98 14.15
N GLY A 168 -6.73 -1.98 13.65
CA GLY A 168 -7.06 -1.70 12.25
C GLY A 168 -6.81 -0.24 11.84
N VAL A 169 -7.11 0.72 12.73
CA VAL A 169 -6.86 2.16 12.48
C VAL A 169 -5.38 2.46 12.25
N LEU A 170 -4.48 1.73 12.91
CA LEU A 170 -3.02 1.86 12.69
C LEU A 170 -2.62 1.60 11.22
N ASN A 171 -3.33 0.70 10.54
CA ASN A 171 -3.10 0.48 9.11
C ASN A 171 -3.59 1.68 8.27
N GLY A 172 -4.80 2.18 8.57
CA GLY A 172 -5.29 3.41 7.94
C GLY A 172 -4.31 4.58 8.12
N ALA A 173 -3.67 4.68 9.29
CA ALA A 173 -2.64 5.67 9.57
C ALA A 173 -1.39 5.48 8.69
N PHE A 174 -0.88 4.25 8.59
CA PHE A 174 0.25 3.92 7.72
C PHE A 174 -0.04 4.22 6.24
N THR A 175 -1.29 4.04 5.81
CA THR A 175 -1.75 4.25 4.43
C THR A 175 -1.63 5.70 3.99
N ILE A 176 -2.00 6.66 4.84
CA ILE A 176 -1.95 8.10 4.49
C ILE A 176 -0.52 8.61 4.52
N GLY A 177 0.34 7.99 5.33
CA GLY A 177 1.73 8.40 5.51
C GLY A 177 1.85 9.76 6.22
N THR A 178 3.09 10.18 6.46
CA THR A 178 3.37 11.50 7.04
C THR A 178 3.65 12.53 5.93
N PRO A 179 3.21 13.79 6.08
CA PRO A 179 3.48 14.88 5.14
C PRO A 179 4.93 15.40 5.19
N ASP A 180 5.88 14.57 5.64
CA ASP A 180 7.24 14.98 5.93
C ASP A 180 7.95 15.59 4.72
N SER A 181 7.90 14.91 3.57
CA SER A 181 8.57 15.36 2.35
C SER A 181 8.12 16.74 1.87
N VAL A 182 6.88 17.13 2.16
CA VAL A 182 6.37 18.46 1.79
C VAL A 182 6.99 19.54 2.69
N THR A 183 7.28 19.21 3.94
CA THR A 183 7.89 20.15 4.90
C THR A 183 9.35 20.44 4.57
N HIS A 184 10.12 19.47 4.09
CA HIS A 184 11.49 19.70 3.60
C HIS A 184 11.54 20.59 2.36
N MET A 185 10.48 20.57 1.55
CA MET A 185 10.35 21.44 0.39
C MET A 185 9.80 22.83 0.72
N ALA A 186 9.54 23.13 2.00
CA ALA A 186 9.00 24.42 2.40
C ALA A 186 9.94 25.59 2.01
N GLU A 187 11.26 25.35 1.96
CA GLU A 187 12.26 26.36 1.57
C GLU A 187 12.20 26.73 0.08
N GLU A 188 11.68 25.86 -0.78
CA GLU A 188 11.55 26.09 -2.22
C GLU A 188 10.22 26.76 -2.60
N MET A 189 9.30 26.93 -1.64
CA MET A 189 7.96 27.48 -1.90
C MET A 189 7.96 29.01 -1.88
N PRO A 190 7.32 29.67 -2.86
CA PRO A 190 7.18 31.14 -2.85
C PRO A 190 6.40 31.67 -1.65
N GLN A 191 5.39 30.95 -1.17
CA GLN A 191 4.60 31.31 0.02
C GLN A 191 4.43 30.12 0.98
N PRO A 192 5.48 29.73 1.75
CA PRO A 192 5.49 28.50 2.53
C PRO A 192 4.31 28.40 3.50
N ARG A 193 3.94 29.50 4.18
CA ARG A 193 2.83 29.51 5.14
C ARG A 193 1.48 29.10 4.55
N LYS A 194 1.22 29.36 3.26
CA LYS A 194 -0.07 29.06 2.62
C LYS A 194 0.01 27.85 1.71
N ASP A 195 1.09 27.73 0.96
CA ASP A 195 1.24 26.69 -0.06
C ASP A 195 1.61 25.34 0.55
N LEU A 196 2.36 25.33 1.66
CA LEU A 196 2.66 24.11 2.42
C LEU A 196 1.37 23.46 2.92
N LEU A 197 0.51 24.22 3.60
CA LEU A 197 -0.76 23.70 4.13
C LEU A 197 -1.67 23.17 3.02
N LYS A 198 -1.78 23.88 1.89
CA LYS A 198 -2.56 23.39 0.74
C LYS A 198 -1.99 22.10 0.16
N ALA A 199 -0.66 22.00 0.06
CA ALA A 199 0.00 20.81 -0.46
C ALA A 199 -0.23 19.59 0.45
N ILE A 200 -0.12 19.76 1.78
CA ILE A 200 -0.40 18.71 2.76
C ILE A 200 -1.86 18.25 2.67
N MET A 201 -2.81 19.18 2.62
CA MET A 201 -4.23 18.84 2.52
C MET A 201 -4.58 18.15 1.19
N LEU A 202 -3.96 18.59 0.08
CA LEU A 202 -4.15 17.96 -1.22
C LEU A 202 -3.58 16.54 -1.25
N GLN A 203 -2.43 16.32 -0.60
CA GLN A 203 -1.86 14.99 -0.42
C GLN A 203 -2.85 14.08 0.31
N ILE A 204 -3.25 14.42 1.53
CA ILE A 204 -4.18 13.60 2.33
C ILE A 204 -5.48 13.31 1.57
N LEU A 205 -6.03 14.30 0.86
CA LEU A 205 -7.25 14.14 0.08
C LEU A 205 -7.08 13.16 -1.08
N LEU A 206 -6.02 13.29 -1.88
CA LEU A 206 -5.78 12.42 -3.03
C LEU A 206 -5.44 11.00 -2.59
N GLY A 207 -4.58 10.85 -1.57
CA GLY A 207 -4.27 9.56 -0.96
C GLY A 207 -5.52 8.87 -0.44
N PHE A 208 -6.40 9.60 0.25
CA PHE A 208 -7.69 9.07 0.71
C PHE A 208 -8.55 8.58 -0.45
N VAL A 209 -8.78 9.40 -1.49
CA VAL A 209 -9.67 9.02 -2.60
C VAL A 209 -9.16 7.76 -3.30
N PHE A 210 -7.86 7.67 -3.58
CA PHE A 210 -7.28 6.48 -4.23
C PHE A 210 -7.31 5.26 -3.31
N ALA A 211 -6.88 5.40 -2.05
CA ALA A 211 -6.86 4.30 -1.10
C ALA A 211 -8.27 3.80 -0.77
N PHE A 212 -9.27 4.68 -0.67
CA PHE A 212 -10.66 4.33 -0.41
C PHE A 212 -11.26 3.56 -1.60
N CYS A 213 -11.11 4.08 -2.83
CA CYS A 213 -11.59 3.39 -4.02
C CYS A 213 -10.92 2.02 -4.18
N PHE A 214 -9.62 1.93 -3.93
CA PHE A 214 -8.88 0.68 -3.93
C PHE A 214 -9.34 -0.28 -2.83
N ALA A 215 -9.53 0.19 -1.59
CA ALA A 215 -10.02 -0.60 -0.47
C ALA A 215 -11.40 -1.22 -0.78
N VAL A 216 -12.32 -0.44 -1.33
CA VAL A 216 -13.65 -0.92 -1.72
C VAL A 216 -13.55 -1.95 -2.84
N ALA A 217 -12.85 -1.63 -3.94
CA ALA A 217 -12.70 -2.55 -5.07
C ALA A 217 -12.05 -3.88 -4.64
N LEU A 218 -11.00 -3.81 -3.84
CA LEU A 218 -10.30 -4.97 -3.30
C LEU A 218 -11.20 -5.79 -2.37
N SER A 219 -11.99 -5.15 -1.51
CA SER A 219 -12.92 -5.80 -0.59
C SER A 219 -14.00 -6.60 -1.32
N TYR A 220 -14.54 -6.04 -2.41
CA TYR A 220 -15.50 -6.75 -3.26
C TYR A 220 -14.85 -7.86 -4.11
N ALA A 221 -13.55 -7.79 -4.37
CA ALA A 221 -12.81 -8.80 -5.12
C ALA A 221 -12.40 -10.03 -4.28
N ILE A 222 -12.53 -9.98 -2.95
CA ILE A 222 -12.23 -11.11 -2.06
C ILE A 222 -13.32 -12.18 -2.23
N ALA A 223 -12.93 -13.36 -2.71
CA ALA A 223 -13.84 -14.49 -2.89
C ALA A 223 -13.75 -15.51 -1.74
N ASP A 224 -12.55 -15.74 -1.21
CA ASP A 224 -12.33 -16.67 -0.10
C ASP A 224 -11.37 -16.08 0.93
N MET A 225 -11.90 -15.79 2.12
CA MET A 225 -11.18 -15.21 3.24
C MET A 225 -10.32 -16.24 4.00
N THR A 226 -10.71 -17.52 3.97
CA THR A 226 -9.94 -18.58 4.66
C THR A 226 -8.61 -18.83 3.96
N ALA A 227 -8.57 -18.70 2.63
CA ALA A 227 -7.34 -18.73 1.84
C ALA A 227 -6.40 -17.56 2.14
N LEU A 228 -6.92 -16.44 2.64
CA LEU A 228 -6.14 -15.25 3.01
C LEU A 228 -5.59 -15.34 4.44
N GLN A 229 -6.25 -16.09 5.31
CA GLN A 229 -5.87 -16.30 6.71
C GLN A 229 -5.07 -17.61 6.93
N GLY A 230 -5.13 -18.55 5.98
CA GLY A 230 -4.46 -19.84 6.05
C GLY A 230 -3.04 -19.86 5.46
N GLY A 231 -2.12 -20.55 6.14
CA GLY A 231 -0.73 -20.77 5.70
C GLY A 231 0.22 -19.60 5.97
N PHE A 232 1.53 -19.79 5.72
CA PHE A 232 2.54 -18.71 5.74
C PHE A 232 2.35 -17.80 4.52
N ASN A 233 1.23 -17.08 4.49
CA ASN A 233 0.85 -16.18 3.43
C ASN A 233 1.47 -14.80 3.71
N THR A 234 2.77 -14.66 3.43
CA THR A 234 3.52 -13.44 3.74
C THR A 234 3.00 -12.20 3.00
N PHE A 235 2.21 -12.38 1.94
CA PHE A 235 1.63 -11.29 1.15
C PHE A 235 0.24 -11.66 0.59
N PRO A 236 -0.85 -11.51 1.39
CA PRO A 236 -2.20 -11.94 1.02
C PRO A 236 -2.73 -11.28 -0.26
N LEU A 237 -2.26 -10.07 -0.55
CA LEU A 237 -2.63 -9.31 -1.75
C LEU A 237 -2.42 -10.11 -3.03
N THR A 238 -1.36 -10.92 -3.10
CA THR A 238 -1.09 -11.80 -4.24
C THR A 238 -2.22 -12.79 -4.47
N ASN A 239 -2.75 -13.37 -3.39
CA ASN A 239 -3.86 -14.31 -3.48
C ASN A 239 -5.16 -13.61 -3.86
N ILE A 240 -5.40 -12.39 -3.36
CA ILE A 240 -6.56 -11.60 -3.80
C ILE A 240 -6.48 -11.31 -5.30
N TYR A 241 -5.31 -10.92 -5.81
CA TYR A 241 -5.13 -10.66 -7.24
C TYR A 241 -5.34 -11.91 -8.09
N VAL A 242 -4.82 -13.06 -7.65
CA VAL A 242 -5.05 -14.34 -8.33
C VAL A 242 -6.53 -14.74 -8.29
N GLN A 243 -7.21 -14.56 -7.16
CA GLN A 243 -8.66 -14.82 -7.04
C GLN A 243 -9.47 -13.89 -7.95
N ALA A 244 -9.14 -12.60 -7.98
CA ALA A 244 -9.81 -11.58 -8.78
C ALA A 244 -9.65 -11.81 -10.28
N THR A 245 -8.51 -12.36 -10.73
CA THR A 245 -8.21 -12.60 -12.16
C THR A 245 -8.53 -14.03 -12.60
N THR A 246 -9.23 -14.81 -11.78
CA THR A 246 -9.66 -16.17 -12.13
C THR A 246 -10.98 -16.12 -12.91
N ASN A 247 -10.95 -16.66 -14.12
CA ASN A 247 -12.12 -16.73 -15.01
C ASN A 247 -13.18 -17.72 -14.49
N THR A 248 -14.40 -17.66 -15.04
CA THR A 248 -15.55 -18.49 -14.63
C THR A 248 -15.29 -19.99 -14.77
N SER A 249 -14.38 -20.37 -15.68
CA SER A 249 -13.92 -21.74 -15.88
C SER A 249 -12.86 -22.20 -14.86
N GLY A 250 -12.51 -21.38 -13.87
CA GLY A 250 -11.47 -21.67 -12.86
C GLY A 250 -10.04 -21.48 -13.34
N ILE A 251 -9.83 -20.98 -14.57
CA ILE A 251 -8.50 -20.72 -15.13
C ILE A 251 -7.97 -19.38 -14.58
N ARG A 252 -6.83 -19.44 -13.90
CA ARG A 252 -6.15 -18.29 -13.31
C ARG A 252 -5.41 -17.48 -14.39
N SER A 253 -5.68 -16.19 -14.51
CA SER A 253 -4.88 -15.30 -15.37
C SER A 253 -3.62 -14.86 -14.64
N LEU A 254 -2.55 -15.67 -14.77
CA LEU A 254 -1.25 -15.41 -14.14
C LEU A 254 -0.63 -14.10 -14.62
N VAL A 255 -0.82 -13.77 -15.91
CA VAL A 255 -0.29 -12.54 -16.52
C VAL A 255 -0.96 -11.30 -15.94
N ALA A 256 -2.28 -11.34 -15.69
CA ALA A 256 -2.98 -10.22 -15.08
C ALA A 256 -2.55 -10.02 -13.63
N ALA A 257 -2.46 -11.08 -12.83
CA ALA A 257 -1.98 -11.01 -11.44
C ALA A 257 -0.53 -10.49 -11.38
N PHE A 258 0.35 -10.97 -12.27
CA PHE A 258 1.71 -10.47 -12.41
C PHE A 258 1.74 -8.98 -12.81
N GLY A 259 0.90 -8.56 -13.75
CA GLY A 259 0.80 -7.16 -14.18
C GLY A 259 0.43 -6.22 -13.04
N LEU A 260 -0.52 -6.60 -12.19
CA LEU A 260 -0.90 -5.82 -11.00
C LEU A 260 0.25 -5.72 -10.00
N LEU A 261 0.97 -6.82 -9.75
CA LEU A 261 2.16 -6.81 -8.90
C LEU A 261 3.30 -5.99 -9.51
N PHE A 262 3.47 -6.01 -10.84
CA PHE A 262 4.49 -5.22 -11.54
C PHE A 262 4.23 -3.71 -11.40
N ILE A 263 2.96 -3.29 -11.53
CA ILE A 263 2.56 -1.90 -11.27
C ILE A 263 2.94 -1.52 -9.83
N MET A 264 2.61 -2.38 -8.86
CA MET A 264 2.92 -2.14 -7.45
C MET A 264 4.44 -2.04 -7.22
N LEU A 265 5.24 -2.92 -7.82
CA LEU A 265 6.70 -2.89 -7.74
C LEU A 265 7.26 -1.60 -8.35
N GLY A 266 6.73 -1.13 -9.48
CA GLY A 266 7.14 0.13 -10.10
C GLY A 266 6.89 1.34 -9.19
N CYS A 267 5.74 1.37 -8.51
CA CYS A 267 5.44 2.39 -7.50
C CYS A 267 6.43 2.35 -6.34
N THR A 268 6.67 1.17 -5.77
CA THR A 268 7.52 1.08 -4.57
C THR A 268 8.99 1.28 -4.87
N LEU A 269 9.51 0.78 -6.00
CA LEU A 269 10.91 0.98 -6.38
C LEU A 269 11.26 2.46 -6.63
N THR A 270 10.37 3.19 -7.30
CA THR A 270 10.58 4.63 -7.53
C THR A 270 10.53 5.42 -6.21
N CYS A 271 9.67 5.00 -5.27
CA CYS A 271 9.60 5.56 -3.92
C CYS A 271 10.84 5.22 -3.07
N CYS A 272 11.34 3.98 -3.15
CA CYS A 272 12.56 3.52 -2.48
C CYS A 272 13.77 4.37 -2.88
N VAL A 273 13.92 4.68 -4.18
CA VAL A 273 14.99 5.57 -4.67
C VAL A 273 14.83 6.98 -4.10
N GLY A 274 13.61 7.51 -4.10
CA GLY A 274 13.30 8.85 -3.56
C GLY A 274 13.59 9.00 -2.07
N LEU A 275 13.23 8.01 -1.26
CA LEU A 275 13.46 8.05 0.19
C LEU A 275 14.90 7.74 0.58
N THR A 276 15.67 7.04 -0.25
CA THR A 276 17.09 6.81 0.06
C THR A 276 17.93 8.10 -0.15
N LEU A 277 17.37 9.13 -0.80
CA LEU A 277 18.05 10.42 -1.05
C LEU A 277 17.89 11.45 0.07
N THR A 278 16.70 11.50 0.68
CA THR A 278 16.33 12.45 1.74
C THR A 278 17.00 12.09 3.05
#